data_AF-A0AAX2LFU7-F1
#
_entry.id   AF-A0AAX2LFU7-F1
#
_cell.length_a   1.000
_cell.length_b   1.000
_cell.length_c   1.000
_cell.angle_alpha   90.00
_cell.angle_beta   90.00
_cell.angle_gamma   90.00
#
_symmetry.space_group_name_H-M   'P 1'
#
loop_
_entity.id
_entity.type
_entity.pdbx_description
1 polymer ?
#
loop_
_entity_poly.entity_id
_entity_poly.type
_entity_poly.pdbx_seq_one_letter_code
_entity_poly.pdbx_strand_id
1 'polypeptide(L)'
;MNNNILESAEFYNRRYHNFSSRVILPTLLLFLFGVFFLAFAKKEISIISTATVEPNIILSNIQSTSNNTILTNNLKDNKYVKFGDLLIKYDSRKEGIQQETYQIQLNNLQIQKEQLELLKASIEAGNSQFPEKDNYGYYQTFIDYLNQINTLSANVNQQNENVSSQNTAASNQQVEIENAIKGLTSQISDYQSVRSAIQNGTVVDLDNRAYSIYRSYLTQTSSLVDNTDKTAVINQFVAQIDSQINQLESSVAGYRIQHAGSGVQQSYSSTLESQLASLKAQSITKVEQELSALSN
;
A
#
# COMPACT_ATOMS: atom_id res chain seq x y z
N MET A 1 -2.01 104.01 -137.47
CA MET A 1 -0.71 103.98 -136.78
C MET A 1 -0.81 104.78 -135.51
N ASN A 2 -0.62 104.15 -134.35
CA ASN A 2 0.12 104.76 -133.25
C ASN A 2 0.62 103.66 -132.32
N ASN A 3 1.93 103.43 -132.43
CA ASN A 3 2.75 102.44 -131.75
C ASN A 3 3.07 102.92 -130.32
N ASN A 4 2.16 102.72 -129.37
CA ASN A 4 2.44 102.99 -127.95
C ASN A 4 1.93 101.87 -127.02
N ILE A 5 1.88 100.62 -127.51
CA ILE A 5 1.36 99.45 -126.76
C ILE A 5 2.49 98.45 -126.42
N LEU A 6 3.75 98.74 -126.74
CA LEU A 6 4.85 97.76 -126.65
C LEU A 6 6.12 98.25 -125.93
N GLU A 7 6.00 99.18 -124.97
CA GLU A 7 7.19 99.78 -124.30
C GLU A 7 7.21 99.66 -122.76
N SER A 8 6.44 98.74 -122.14
CA SER A 8 6.55 98.53 -120.67
C SER A 8 6.26 97.11 -120.16
N ALA A 9 6.13 96.10 -121.02
CA ALA A 9 6.09 94.70 -120.60
C ALA A 9 7.49 94.13 -120.29
N GLU A 10 8.55 94.73 -120.82
CA GLU A 10 9.95 94.36 -120.51
C GLU A 10 10.38 94.80 -119.10
N PHE A 11 9.70 95.77 -118.47
CA PHE A 11 10.09 96.24 -117.14
C PHE A 11 9.79 95.21 -116.02
N TYR A 12 8.78 94.37 -116.20
CA TYR A 12 8.37 93.39 -115.18
C TYR A 12 9.24 92.13 -115.17
N ASN A 13 9.81 91.74 -116.31
CA ASN A 13 10.59 90.51 -116.42
C ASN A 13 12.03 90.64 -115.86
N ARG A 14 12.53 91.86 -115.62
CA ARG A 14 13.91 92.09 -115.16
C ARG A 14 14.06 92.30 -113.64
N ARG A 15 12.97 92.41 -112.86
CA ARG A 15 13.04 92.74 -111.42
C ARG A 15 12.63 91.64 -110.41
N TYR A 16 11.90 90.59 -110.81
CA TYR A 16 11.37 89.59 -109.85
C TYR A 16 11.51 88.12 -110.26
N HIS A 17 12.57 87.73 -110.95
CA HIS A 17 12.80 86.32 -111.33
C HIS A 17 12.97 85.37 -110.12
N ASN A 18 13.30 85.88 -108.92
CA ASN A 18 13.59 85.06 -107.73
C ASN A 18 12.55 85.17 -106.58
N PHE A 19 11.43 85.89 -106.75
CA PHE A 19 10.46 86.11 -105.65
C PHE A 19 9.61 84.88 -105.36
N SER A 20 9.07 84.20 -106.39
CA SER A 20 8.29 82.97 -106.20
C SER A 20 9.08 81.87 -105.51
N SER A 21 10.35 81.68 -105.88
CA SER A 21 11.20 80.63 -105.28
C SER A 21 11.46 80.89 -103.78
N ARG A 22 11.67 82.15 -103.38
CA ARG A 22 11.90 82.52 -101.97
C ARG A 22 10.67 82.35 -101.06
N VAL A 23 9.46 82.26 -101.62
CA VAL A 23 8.21 82.12 -100.84
C VAL A 23 7.61 80.71 -100.93
N ILE A 24 7.60 80.10 -102.12
CA ILE A 24 7.04 78.75 -102.32
C ILE A 24 7.87 77.67 -101.60
N LEU A 25 9.19 77.75 -101.65
CA LEU A 25 10.05 76.71 -101.09
C LEU A 25 9.91 76.58 -99.55
N PRO A 26 9.98 77.66 -98.73
CA PRO A 26 9.82 77.52 -97.29
C PRO A 26 8.40 77.13 -96.87
N THR A 27 7.38 77.54 -97.62
CA THR A 27 5.98 77.15 -97.33
C THR A 27 5.72 75.67 -97.63
N LEU A 28 6.26 75.15 -98.73
CA LEU A 28 6.21 73.71 -99.04
C LEU A 28 6.97 72.88 -97.98
N LEU A 29 8.14 73.35 -97.55
CA LEU A 29 8.93 72.71 -96.50
C LEU A 29 8.17 72.66 -95.16
N LEU A 30 7.50 73.76 -94.80
CA LEU A 30 6.69 73.83 -93.59
C LEU A 30 5.46 72.92 -93.66
N PHE A 31 4.82 72.83 -94.83
CA PHE A 31 3.71 71.90 -95.04
C PHE A 31 4.16 70.43 -94.92
N LEU A 32 5.27 70.06 -95.58
CA LEU A 32 5.86 68.73 -95.48
C LEU A 32 6.27 68.39 -94.04
N PHE A 33 6.84 69.36 -93.32
CA PHE A 33 7.17 69.20 -91.90
C PHE A 33 5.91 68.96 -91.05
N GLY A 34 4.80 69.67 -91.31
CA GLY A 34 3.53 69.45 -90.61
C GLY A 34 2.95 68.05 -90.83
N VAL A 35 2.97 67.56 -92.08
CA VAL A 35 2.52 66.20 -92.41
C VAL A 35 3.43 65.15 -91.74
N PHE A 36 4.74 65.35 -91.79
CA PHE A 36 5.70 64.48 -91.12
C PHE A 36 5.50 64.49 -89.60
N PHE A 37 5.31 65.67 -89.00
CA PHE A 37 5.07 65.82 -87.56
C PHE A 37 3.78 65.11 -87.14
N LEU A 38 2.68 65.24 -87.89
CA LEU A 38 1.43 64.52 -87.58
C LEU A 38 1.56 63.00 -87.70
N ALA A 39 2.34 62.51 -88.68
CA ALA A 39 2.55 61.08 -88.86
C ALA A 39 3.45 60.46 -87.78
N PHE A 40 4.40 61.22 -87.22
CA PHE A 40 5.36 60.72 -86.24
C PHE A 40 5.11 61.17 -84.79
N ALA A 41 4.28 62.18 -84.56
CA ALA A 41 3.94 62.64 -83.21
C ALA A 41 3.05 61.61 -82.51
N LYS A 42 3.60 60.93 -81.52
CA LYS A 42 2.86 60.04 -80.64
C LYS A 42 2.43 60.82 -79.39
N LYS A 43 1.12 60.86 -79.13
CA LYS A 43 0.59 61.42 -77.88
C LYS A 43 0.68 60.36 -76.79
N GLU A 44 1.52 60.59 -75.79
CA GLU A 44 1.58 59.74 -74.61
C GLU A 44 0.47 60.15 -73.63
N ILE A 45 -0.30 59.17 -73.15
CA ILE A 45 -1.34 59.36 -72.12
C ILE A 45 -0.94 58.47 -70.95
N SER A 46 -0.42 59.08 -69.90
CA SER A 46 -0.12 58.39 -68.64
C SER A 46 -1.32 58.49 -67.69
N ILE A 47 -1.80 57.34 -67.23
CA ILE A 47 -2.85 57.24 -66.21
C ILE A 47 -2.15 57.04 -64.87
N ILE A 48 -2.23 58.06 -64.01
CA ILE A 48 -1.75 57.96 -62.62
C ILE A 48 -2.93 57.47 -61.78
N SER A 49 -2.83 56.26 -61.24
CA SER A 49 -3.80 55.70 -60.29
C SER A 49 -3.19 55.65 -58.90
N THR A 50 -3.91 56.15 -57.90
CA THR A 50 -3.50 56.01 -56.49
C THR A 50 -3.86 54.62 -56.02
N ALA A 51 -2.88 53.85 -55.54
CA ALA A 51 -3.08 52.54 -54.93
C ALA A 51 -2.45 52.52 -53.54
N THR A 52 -3.12 51.89 -52.58
CA THR A 52 -2.59 51.63 -51.24
C THR A 52 -2.13 50.17 -51.17
N VAL A 53 -1.00 49.94 -50.51
CA VAL A 53 -0.51 48.58 -50.24
C VAL A 53 -1.02 48.17 -48.86
N GLU A 54 -1.98 47.25 -48.84
CA GLU A 54 -2.49 46.67 -47.59
C GLU A 54 -2.07 45.20 -47.45
N PRO A 55 -1.84 44.70 -46.22
CA PRO A 55 -1.52 43.30 -46.00
C PRO A 55 -2.68 42.39 -46.44
N ASN A 56 -2.39 41.39 -47.28
CA ASN A 56 -3.37 40.41 -47.75
C ASN A 56 -3.80 39.40 -46.66
N ILE A 57 -3.26 39.51 -45.44
CA ILE A 57 -3.50 38.60 -44.32
C ILE A 57 -3.51 39.42 -43.02
N ILE A 58 -4.34 39.02 -42.06
CA ILE A 58 -4.37 39.61 -40.71
C ILE A 58 -2.97 39.49 -40.10
N LEU A 59 -2.41 40.62 -39.63
CA LEU A 59 -1.15 40.66 -38.91
C LEU A 59 -1.30 39.86 -37.61
N SER A 60 -0.77 38.64 -37.58
CA SER A 60 -0.80 37.80 -36.38
C SER A 60 0.10 38.40 -35.30
N ASN A 61 -0.47 38.70 -34.14
CA ASN A 61 0.31 39.08 -32.96
C ASN A 61 1.03 37.84 -32.42
N ILE A 62 2.36 37.84 -32.47
CA ILE A 62 3.19 36.80 -31.87
C ILE A 62 3.37 37.17 -30.39
N GLN A 63 2.89 36.32 -29.49
CA GLN A 63 3.01 36.51 -28.05
C GLN A 63 3.74 35.33 -27.42
N SER A 64 4.60 35.63 -26.46
CA SER A 64 5.20 34.60 -25.60
C SER A 64 4.23 34.22 -24.49
N THR A 65 4.19 32.94 -24.14
CA THR A 65 3.46 32.42 -22.97
C THR A 65 4.32 32.47 -21.68
N SER A 66 5.60 32.78 -21.80
CA SER A 66 6.54 32.93 -20.67
C SER A 66 6.88 34.41 -20.41
N ASN A 67 7.03 34.75 -19.14
CA ASN A 67 7.47 36.06 -18.64
C ASN A 67 8.99 36.14 -18.38
N ASN A 68 9.77 35.19 -18.89
CA ASN A 68 11.22 35.15 -18.71
C ASN A 68 11.93 36.33 -19.42
N THR A 69 13.15 36.61 -18.99
CA THR A 69 14.00 37.63 -19.61
C THR A 69 14.40 37.22 -21.03
N ILE A 70 14.42 38.17 -21.96
CA ILE A 70 14.90 37.95 -23.34
C ILE A 70 16.42 37.86 -23.34
N LEU A 71 16.98 36.75 -23.82
CA LEU A 71 18.41 36.55 -24.05
C LEU A 71 18.86 37.00 -25.44
N THR A 72 18.03 36.77 -26.46
CA THR A 72 18.35 37.11 -27.84
C THR A 72 17.12 37.65 -28.54
N ASN A 73 17.26 38.80 -29.19
CA ASN A 73 16.22 39.40 -30.03
C ASN A 73 16.74 39.49 -31.48
N ASN A 74 16.17 38.69 -32.37
CA ASN A 74 16.50 38.66 -33.80
C ASN A 74 15.51 39.48 -34.65
N LEU A 75 14.54 40.14 -34.03
CA LEU A 75 13.57 41.00 -34.71
C LEU A 75 14.19 42.34 -35.09
N LYS A 76 13.88 42.79 -36.29
CA LYS A 76 14.17 44.13 -36.80
C LYS A 76 13.00 44.57 -37.66
N ASP A 77 12.75 45.87 -37.74
CA ASP A 77 11.68 46.41 -38.57
C ASP A 77 11.88 46.01 -40.04
N ASN A 78 10.77 45.62 -40.69
CA ASN A 78 10.75 45.16 -42.08
C ASN A 78 11.62 43.93 -42.38
N LYS A 79 12.05 43.17 -41.36
CA LYS A 79 12.75 41.92 -41.57
C LYS A 79 11.78 40.86 -42.10
N TYR A 80 12.08 40.33 -43.28
CA TYR A 80 11.39 39.16 -43.80
C TYR A 80 11.72 37.92 -42.95
N VAL A 81 10.69 37.20 -42.51
CA VAL A 81 10.81 35.99 -41.67
C VAL A 81 9.94 34.88 -42.24
N LYS A 82 10.35 33.64 -42.03
CA LYS A 82 9.61 32.44 -42.41
C LYS A 82 9.03 31.76 -41.17
N PHE A 83 7.99 30.95 -41.37
CA PHE A 83 7.45 30.12 -40.31
C PHE A 83 8.55 29.18 -39.75
N GLY A 84 8.70 29.15 -38.43
CA GLY A 84 9.74 28.37 -37.74
C GLY A 84 11.04 29.14 -37.45
N ASP A 85 11.20 30.37 -37.96
CA ASP A 85 12.39 31.18 -37.65
C ASP A 85 12.41 31.59 -36.17
N LEU A 86 13.59 31.49 -35.54
CA LEU A 86 13.79 31.95 -34.16
C LEU A 86 13.82 33.48 -34.08
N LEU A 87 12.73 34.07 -33.60
CA LEU A 87 12.58 35.51 -33.46
C LEU A 87 13.14 36.05 -32.15
N ILE A 88 12.77 35.42 -31.03
CA ILE A 88 13.19 35.80 -29.68
C ILE A 88 13.56 34.53 -28.92
N LYS A 89 14.68 34.55 -28.18
CA LYS A 89 15.08 33.49 -27.25
C LYS A 89 14.99 34.02 -25.82
N TYR A 90 14.25 33.31 -24.97
CA TYR A 90 14.08 33.62 -23.55
C TYR A 90 15.07 32.81 -22.69
N ASP A 91 15.36 33.30 -21.47
CA ASP A 91 16.12 32.55 -20.47
C ASP A 91 15.29 31.35 -19.99
N SER A 92 15.86 30.15 -20.05
CA SER A 92 15.20 28.89 -19.71
C SER A 92 15.85 28.17 -18.52
N ARG A 93 16.77 28.84 -17.80
CA ARG A 93 17.52 28.21 -16.69
C ARG A 93 16.61 27.78 -15.55
N LYS A 94 15.57 28.56 -15.25
CA LYS A 94 14.60 28.26 -14.18
C LYS A 94 13.78 27.01 -14.53
N GLU A 95 13.32 26.89 -15.77
CA GLU A 95 12.59 25.73 -16.28
C GLU A 95 13.48 24.48 -16.29
N GLY A 96 14.76 24.61 -16.64
CA GLY A 96 15.71 23.50 -16.59
C GLY A 96 15.91 22.96 -15.18
N ILE A 97 16.13 23.85 -14.20
CA ILE A 97 16.25 23.46 -12.77
C ILE A 97 14.94 22.85 -12.26
N GLN A 98 13.80 23.41 -12.67
CA GLN A 98 12.49 22.90 -12.29
C GLN A 98 12.24 21.50 -12.86
N GLN A 99 12.60 21.26 -14.13
CA GLN A 99 12.51 19.95 -14.77
C GLN A 99 13.41 18.92 -14.07
N GLU A 100 14.66 19.29 -13.74
CA GLU A 100 15.58 18.41 -13.01
C GLU A 100 15.03 18.07 -11.61
N THR A 101 14.49 19.06 -10.91
CA THR A 101 13.84 18.86 -9.59
C THR A 101 12.67 17.88 -9.70
N TYR A 102 11.79 18.06 -10.69
CA TYR A 102 10.68 17.14 -10.92
C TYR A 102 11.16 15.73 -11.29
N GLN A 103 12.23 15.62 -12.07
CA GLN A 103 12.79 14.32 -12.43
C GLN A 103 13.36 13.58 -11.22
N ILE A 104 14.03 14.29 -10.31
CA ILE A 104 14.52 13.73 -9.04
C ILE A 104 13.35 13.30 -8.16
N GLN A 105 12.30 14.12 -8.05
CA GLN A 105 11.09 13.77 -7.28
C GLN A 105 10.42 12.51 -7.83
N LEU A 106 10.25 12.42 -9.16
CA LEU A 106 9.69 11.23 -9.81
C LEU A 106 10.54 9.98 -9.56
N ASN A 107 11.86 10.09 -9.68
CA ASN A 107 12.77 8.99 -9.42
C ASN A 107 12.69 8.52 -7.95
N ASN A 108 12.65 9.47 -7.00
CA ASN A 108 12.53 9.14 -5.58
C ASN A 108 11.18 8.46 -5.25
N LEU A 109 10.09 8.90 -5.87
CA LEU A 109 8.78 8.26 -5.72
C LEU A 109 8.76 6.85 -6.31
N GLN A 110 9.41 6.66 -7.46
CA GLN A 110 9.52 5.35 -8.09
C GLN A 110 10.34 4.37 -7.22
N ILE A 111 11.50 4.80 -6.70
CA ILE A 111 12.30 4.00 -5.78
C ILE A 111 11.49 3.68 -4.51
N GLN A 112 10.78 4.66 -3.94
CA GLN A 112 9.94 4.44 -2.77
C GLN A 112 8.86 3.38 -3.02
N LYS A 113 8.20 3.44 -4.19
CA LYS A 113 7.20 2.46 -4.60
C LYS A 113 7.80 1.06 -4.72
N GLU A 114 8.95 0.91 -5.37
CA GLU A 114 9.64 -0.38 -5.50
C GLU A 114 9.99 -0.97 -4.12
N GLN A 115 10.43 -0.14 -3.18
CA GLN A 115 10.74 -0.58 -1.81
C GLN A 115 9.49 -1.01 -1.00
N LEU A 116 8.35 -0.35 -1.21
CA LEU A 116 7.07 -0.80 -0.64
C LEU A 116 6.58 -2.13 -1.25
N GLU A 117 6.79 -2.33 -2.55
CA GLU A 117 6.50 -3.62 -3.19
C GLU A 117 7.38 -4.74 -2.62
N LEU A 118 8.66 -4.47 -2.35
CA LEU A 118 9.55 -5.39 -1.64
C LEU A 118 9.09 -5.65 -0.19
N LEU A 119 8.57 -4.65 0.53
CA LEU A 119 7.98 -4.83 1.85
C LEU A 119 6.78 -5.78 1.79
N LYS A 120 5.86 -5.54 0.85
CA LYS A 120 4.69 -6.41 0.64
C LYS A 120 5.12 -7.85 0.36
N ALA A 121 6.03 -8.05 -0.59
CA ALA A 121 6.54 -9.36 -0.94
C ALA A 121 7.23 -10.06 0.25
N SER A 122 7.96 -9.30 1.08
CA SER A 122 8.61 -9.82 2.29
C SER A 122 7.59 -10.31 3.34
N ILE A 123 6.51 -9.55 3.55
CA ILE A 123 5.40 -9.94 4.44
C ILE A 123 4.68 -11.18 3.89
N GLU A 124 4.46 -11.24 2.57
CA GLU A 124 3.78 -12.35 1.90
C GLU A 124 4.58 -13.64 1.97
N ALA A 125 5.88 -13.58 1.68
CA ALA A 125 6.82 -14.71 1.67
C ALA A 125 7.32 -15.09 3.09
N GLY A 126 7.17 -14.21 4.07
CA GLY A 126 7.66 -14.42 5.44
C GLY A 126 9.18 -14.34 5.59
N ASN A 127 9.91 -13.87 4.58
CA ASN A 127 11.36 -13.66 4.61
C ASN A 127 11.72 -12.41 3.81
N SER A 128 12.86 -11.77 4.15
CA SER A 128 13.27 -10.50 3.55
C SER A 128 13.54 -10.66 2.05
N GLN A 129 12.83 -9.89 1.23
CA GLN A 129 13.10 -9.72 -0.20
C GLN A 129 14.00 -8.52 -0.49
N PHE A 130 14.35 -7.74 0.54
CA PHE A 130 15.24 -6.59 0.39
C PHE A 130 16.67 -7.06 0.10
N PRO A 131 17.30 -6.59 -0.99
CA PRO A 131 18.71 -6.88 -1.26
C PRO A 131 19.64 -6.17 -0.28
N GLU A 132 19.25 -4.96 0.14
CA GLU A 132 19.96 -4.14 1.10
C GLU A 132 18.98 -3.30 1.92
N LYS A 133 19.48 -2.65 2.97
CA LYS A 133 18.67 -1.77 3.80
C LYS A 133 18.21 -0.55 3.00
N ASP A 134 16.91 -0.31 2.98
CA ASP A 134 16.32 0.83 2.30
C ASP A 134 16.49 2.15 3.10
N ASN A 135 16.30 3.27 2.41
CA ASN A 135 16.41 4.61 2.99
C ASN A 135 15.08 5.14 3.59
N TYR A 136 13.97 4.41 3.45
CA TYR A 136 12.63 4.83 3.86
C TYR A 136 12.19 4.16 5.18
N GLY A 137 12.90 3.13 5.64
CA GLY A 137 12.63 2.39 6.88
C GLY A 137 11.71 1.18 6.68
N TYR A 138 11.43 0.77 5.44
CA TYR A 138 10.55 -0.37 5.15
C TYR A 138 11.16 -1.71 5.53
N TYR A 139 12.47 -1.89 5.35
CA TYR A 139 13.22 -3.02 5.87
C TYR A 139 13.06 -3.13 7.39
N GLN A 140 13.19 -2.02 8.12
CA GLN A 140 12.98 -2.03 9.57
C GLN A 140 11.54 -2.39 9.93
N THR A 141 10.56 -1.87 9.18
CA THR A 141 9.15 -2.21 9.35
C THR A 141 8.91 -3.72 9.19
N PHE A 142 9.60 -4.37 8.25
CA PHE A 142 9.54 -5.83 8.10
C PHE A 142 10.16 -6.57 9.30
N ILE A 143 11.30 -6.10 9.81
CA ILE A 143 11.91 -6.66 11.02
C ILE A 143 10.98 -6.52 12.23
N ASP A 144 10.31 -5.38 12.38
CA ASP A 144 9.35 -5.14 13.45
C ASP A 144 8.13 -6.07 13.33
N TYR A 145 7.67 -6.34 12.11
CA TYR A 145 6.64 -7.34 11.82
C TYR A 145 7.07 -8.75 12.25
N LEU A 146 8.30 -9.18 11.94
CA LEU A 146 8.83 -10.47 12.40
C LEU A 146 8.93 -10.53 13.93
N ASN A 147 9.33 -9.44 14.58
CA ASN A 147 9.36 -9.35 16.03
C ASN A 147 7.95 -9.51 16.63
N GLN A 148 6.92 -8.90 16.03
CA GLN A 148 5.54 -9.08 16.46
C GLN A 148 5.06 -10.54 16.32
N ILE A 149 5.41 -11.21 15.22
CA ILE A 149 5.14 -12.65 15.05
C ILE A 149 5.77 -13.46 16.18
N ASN A 150 7.05 -13.19 16.48
CA ASN A 150 7.78 -13.89 17.55
C ASN A 150 7.15 -13.65 18.92
N THR A 151 6.77 -12.41 19.24
CA THR A 151 6.08 -12.08 20.49
C THR A 151 4.73 -12.78 20.61
N LEU A 152 3.91 -12.78 19.56
CA LEU A 152 2.62 -13.48 19.56
C LEU A 152 2.80 -15.00 19.77
N SER A 153 3.76 -15.58 19.07
CA SER A 153 4.07 -17.01 19.17
C SER A 153 4.56 -17.37 20.58
N ALA A 154 5.45 -16.56 21.14
CA ALA A 154 5.94 -16.73 22.52
C ALA A 154 4.81 -16.63 23.55
N ASN A 155 3.90 -15.67 23.39
CA ASN A 155 2.76 -15.50 24.30
C ASN A 155 1.82 -16.71 24.28
N VAL A 156 1.46 -17.21 23.10
CA VAL A 156 0.59 -18.39 22.97
C VAL A 156 1.29 -19.65 23.50
N ASN A 157 2.58 -19.82 23.21
CA ASN A 157 3.36 -20.94 23.73
C ASN A 157 3.43 -20.90 25.26
N GLN A 158 3.71 -19.74 25.86
CA GLN A 158 3.72 -19.57 27.31
C GLN A 158 2.36 -19.87 27.93
N GLN A 159 1.27 -19.44 27.29
CA GLN A 159 -0.09 -19.77 27.74
C GLN A 159 -0.33 -21.29 27.71
N ASN A 160 0.10 -21.96 26.64
CA ASN A 160 -0.04 -23.41 26.50
C ASN A 160 0.86 -24.19 27.47
N GLU A 161 2.05 -23.71 27.77
CA GLU A 161 2.92 -24.28 28.82
C GLU A 161 2.29 -24.15 30.21
N ASN A 162 1.66 -23.00 30.50
CA ASN A 162 0.94 -22.80 31.75
C ASN A 162 -0.27 -23.76 31.85
N VAL A 163 -1.04 -23.90 30.78
CA VAL A 163 -2.14 -24.89 30.70
C VAL A 163 -1.63 -26.31 30.90
N SER A 164 -0.52 -26.68 30.24
CA SER A 164 0.11 -27.99 30.37
C SER A 164 0.51 -28.27 31.82
N SER A 165 1.12 -27.29 32.47
CA SER A 165 1.56 -27.38 33.87
C SER A 165 0.37 -27.53 34.82
N GLN A 166 -0.69 -26.75 34.61
CA GLN A 166 -1.93 -26.84 35.39
C GLN A 166 -2.63 -28.19 35.19
N ASN A 167 -2.72 -28.69 33.95
CA ASN A 167 -3.29 -30.00 33.65
C ASN A 167 -2.47 -31.13 34.28
N THR A 168 -1.15 -31.01 34.29
CA THR A 168 -0.25 -31.98 34.96
C THR A 168 -0.46 -31.97 36.47
N ALA A 169 -0.54 -30.78 37.08
CA ALA A 169 -0.79 -30.65 38.52
C ALA A 169 -2.17 -31.21 38.91
N ALA A 170 -3.21 -30.92 38.13
CA ALA A 170 -4.55 -31.46 38.33
C ALA A 170 -4.57 -32.99 38.20
N SER A 171 -3.87 -33.54 37.19
CA SER A 171 -3.72 -34.99 37.01
C SER A 171 -2.99 -35.64 38.18
N ASN A 172 -1.90 -35.04 38.67
CA ASN A 172 -1.16 -35.56 39.82
C ASN A 172 -2.02 -35.54 41.09
N GLN A 173 -2.77 -34.45 41.31
CA GLN A 173 -3.70 -34.35 42.42
C GLN A 173 -4.79 -35.43 42.35
N GLN A 174 -5.33 -35.74 41.16
CA GLN A 174 -6.26 -36.86 41.00
C GLN A 174 -5.64 -38.20 41.42
N VAL A 175 -4.42 -38.49 40.98
CA VAL A 175 -3.71 -39.74 41.34
C VAL A 175 -3.47 -39.83 42.85
N GLU A 176 -3.09 -38.73 43.50
CA GLU A 176 -2.92 -38.70 44.96
C GLU A 176 -4.24 -38.96 45.71
N ILE A 177 -5.34 -38.33 45.27
CA ILE A 177 -6.67 -38.57 45.85
C ILE A 177 -7.11 -40.01 45.60
N GLU A 178 -6.87 -40.55 44.40
CA GLU A 178 -7.19 -41.95 44.07
C GLU A 178 -6.42 -42.92 44.97
N ASN A 179 -5.13 -42.65 45.22
CA ASN A 179 -4.31 -43.44 46.13
C ASN A 179 -4.83 -43.36 47.58
N ALA A 180 -5.26 -42.17 48.04
CA ALA A 180 -5.88 -42.01 49.35
C ALA A 180 -7.19 -42.82 49.48
N ILE A 181 -8.04 -42.77 48.45
CA ILE A 181 -9.27 -43.56 48.37
C ILE A 181 -8.95 -45.07 48.41
N LYS A 182 -7.97 -45.54 47.62
CA LYS A 182 -7.53 -46.94 47.62
C LYS A 182 -7.04 -47.38 49.00
N GLY A 183 -6.21 -46.55 49.65
CA GLY A 183 -5.71 -46.82 51.00
C GLY A 183 -6.81 -46.96 52.04
N LEU A 184 -7.76 -46.02 52.07
CA LEU A 184 -8.91 -46.07 52.98
C LEU A 184 -9.86 -47.22 52.68
N THR A 185 -10.08 -47.54 51.39
CA THR A 185 -10.93 -48.67 50.98
C THR A 185 -10.32 -50.01 51.42
N SER A 186 -8.99 -50.16 51.29
CA SER A 186 -8.28 -51.33 51.82
C SER A 186 -8.40 -51.43 53.33
N GLN A 187 -8.29 -50.30 54.06
CA GLN A 187 -8.49 -50.29 55.51
C GLN A 187 -9.93 -50.70 55.88
N ILE A 188 -10.96 -50.18 55.20
CA ILE A 188 -12.35 -50.61 55.41
C ILE A 188 -12.50 -52.13 55.23
N SER A 189 -11.88 -52.71 54.18
CA SER A 189 -11.88 -54.15 53.94
C SER A 189 -11.24 -54.95 55.08
N ASP A 190 -10.15 -54.45 55.67
CA ASP A 190 -9.50 -55.09 56.82
C ASP A 190 -10.43 -55.11 58.04
N TYR A 191 -11.10 -54.00 58.33
CA TYR A 191 -12.09 -53.90 59.43
C TYR A 191 -13.32 -54.78 59.17
N GLN A 192 -13.82 -54.84 57.94
CA GLN A 192 -14.92 -55.74 57.55
C GLN A 192 -14.55 -57.22 57.73
N SER A 193 -13.30 -57.57 57.46
CA SER A 193 -12.78 -58.93 57.68
C SER A 193 -12.78 -59.30 59.17
N VAL A 194 -12.30 -58.40 60.04
CA VAL A 194 -12.35 -58.58 61.50
C VAL A 194 -13.78 -58.65 62.02
N ARG A 195 -14.67 -57.77 61.55
CA ARG A 195 -16.10 -57.78 61.90
C ARG A 195 -16.75 -59.12 61.59
N SER A 196 -16.51 -59.64 60.38
CA SER A 196 -17.05 -60.92 59.92
C SER A 196 -16.49 -62.09 60.72
N ALA A 197 -15.21 -62.05 61.09
CA ALA A 197 -14.58 -63.06 61.92
C ALA A 197 -15.13 -63.11 63.33
N ILE A 198 -15.38 -61.95 63.95
CA ILE A 198 -16.01 -61.84 65.27
C ILE A 198 -17.46 -62.38 65.21
N GLN A 199 -18.21 -62.08 64.15
CA GLN A 199 -19.60 -62.53 64.00
C GLN A 199 -19.74 -64.03 63.71
N ASN A 200 -18.87 -64.57 62.86
CA ASN A 200 -18.99 -65.95 62.35
C ASN A 200 -18.04 -66.94 63.04
N GLY A 201 -17.21 -66.49 63.98
CA GLY A 201 -16.25 -67.32 64.69
C GLY A 201 -15.08 -67.81 63.82
N THR A 202 -14.71 -67.07 62.78
CA THR A 202 -13.59 -67.41 61.89
C THR A 202 -12.31 -66.71 62.34
N VAL A 203 -11.16 -67.13 61.80
CA VAL A 203 -9.85 -66.53 62.12
C VAL A 203 -9.53 -65.40 61.13
N VAL A 204 -8.83 -64.37 61.59
CA VAL A 204 -8.30 -63.26 60.77
C VAL A 204 -6.79 -63.43 60.63
N ASP A 205 -6.25 -63.05 59.47
CA ASP A 205 -4.80 -62.99 59.23
C ASP A 205 -4.10 -62.04 60.23
N LEU A 206 -2.89 -62.43 60.65
CA LEU A 206 -2.00 -61.64 61.50
C LEU A 206 -1.56 -60.34 60.81
N ASP A 207 -1.49 -60.33 59.48
CA ASP A 207 -1.10 -59.16 58.68
C ASP A 207 -2.23 -58.12 58.55
N ASN A 208 -3.44 -58.43 59.03
CA ASN A 208 -4.58 -57.51 58.99
C ASN A 208 -4.37 -56.32 59.94
N ARG A 209 -4.56 -55.10 59.42
CA ARG A 209 -4.33 -53.86 60.17
C ARG A 209 -5.23 -53.69 61.40
N ALA A 210 -6.41 -54.29 61.40
CA ALA A 210 -7.37 -54.28 62.51
C ALA A 210 -7.26 -55.52 63.42
N TYR A 211 -6.23 -56.37 63.25
CA TYR A 211 -6.04 -57.60 64.04
C TYR A 211 -5.95 -57.37 65.55
N SER A 212 -5.46 -56.20 65.99
CA SER A 212 -5.41 -55.85 67.42
C SER A 212 -6.79 -55.85 68.09
N ILE A 213 -7.84 -55.45 67.36
CA ILE A 213 -9.24 -55.48 67.81
C ILE A 213 -9.71 -56.92 67.95
N TYR A 214 -9.39 -57.76 66.95
CA TYR A 214 -9.69 -59.19 66.98
C TYR A 214 -9.03 -59.91 68.18
N ARG A 215 -7.76 -59.60 68.45
CA ARG A 215 -7.04 -60.15 69.61
C ARG A 215 -7.68 -59.74 70.94
N SER A 216 -8.08 -58.48 71.08
CA SER A 216 -8.78 -58.00 72.29
C SER A 216 -10.11 -58.72 72.50
N TYR A 217 -10.86 -58.96 71.42
CA TYR A 217 -12.08 -59.77 71.43
C TYR A 217 -11.81 -61.20 71.93
N LEU A 218 -10.76 -61.86 71.43
CA LEU A 218 -10.38 -63.21 71.87
C LEU A 218 -10.07 -63.25 73.37
N THR A 219 -9.27 -62.32 73.87
CA THR A 219 -8.93 -62.23 75.30
C THR A 219 -10.17 -62.06 76.17
N GLN A 220 -11.12 -61.23 75.74
CA GLN A 220 -12.31 -60.89 76.52
C GLN A 220 -13.38 -61.99 76.50
N THR A 221 -13.36 -62.86 75.49
CA THR A 221 -14.25 -64.03 75.39
C THR A 221 -13.66 -65.31 75.99
N SER A 222 -12.34 -65.38 76.19
CA SER A 222 -11.63 -66.53 76.76
C SER A 222 -12.06 -66.89 78.19
N SER A 223 -12.52 -65.89 78.97
CA SER A 223 -12.94 -66.05 80.37
C SER A 223 -14.46 -66.23 80.55
N LEU A 224 -15.24 -66.19 79.46
CA LEU A 224 -16.70 -66.26 79.50
C LEU A 224 -17.19 -67.69 79.23
N VAL A 225 -18.09 -68.19 80.09
CA VAL A 225 -18.67 -69.54 80.00
C VAL A 225 -20.09 -69.50 79.43
N ASP A 226 -20.84 -68.42 79.66
CA ASP A 226 -22.23 -68.23 79.18
C ASP A 226 -22.28 -67.67 77.75
N ASN A 227 -23.18 -68.19 76.92
CA ASN A 227 -23.42 -67.74 75.55
C ASN A 227 -24.09 -66.36 75.49
N THR A 228 -24.86 -66.00 76.52
CA THR A 228 -25.53 -64.69 76.60
C THR A 228 -24.52 -63.56 76.76
N ASP A 229 -23.53 -63.74 77.64
CA ASP A 229 -22.44 -62.78 77.87
C ASP A 229 -21.51 -62.67 76.65
N LYS A 230 -21.22 -63.78 75.97
CA LYS A 230 -20.46 -63.77 74.71
C LYS A 230 -21.16 -62.96 73.62
N THR A 231 -22.48 -63.09 73.51
CA THR A 231 -23.27 -62.33 72.53
C THR A 231 -23.22 -60.83 72.80
N ALA A 232 -23.27 -60.41 74.07
CA ALA A 232 -23.12 -59.01 74.46
C ALA A 232 -21.75 -58.44 74.07
N VAL A 233 -20.67 -59.19 74.31
CA VAL A 233 -19.30 -58.80 73.92
C VAL A 233 -19.14 -58.74 72.39
N ILE A 234 -19.67 -59.72 71.65
CA ILE A 234 -19.69 -59.70 70.18
C ILE A 234 -20.35 -58.41 69.68
N ASN A 235 -21.55 -58.09 70.17
CA ASN A 235 -22.29 -56.89 69.76
C ASN A 235 -21.53 -55.59 70.08
N GLN A 236 -20.83 -55.53 71.22
CA GLN A 236 -20.00 -54.39 71.58
C GLN A 236 -18.84 -54.18 70.59
N PHE A 237 -18.08 -55.24 70.29
CA PHE A 237 -16.95 -55.15 69.34
C PHE A 237 -17.42 -54.87 67.91
N VAL A 238 -18.52 -55.50 67.48
CA VAL A 238 -19.14 -55.21 66.18
C VAL A 238 -19.55 -53.74 66.08
N ALA A 239 -20.22 -53.19 67.09
CA ALA A 239 -20.61 -51.78 67.10
C ALA A 239 -19.40 -50.83 67.07
N GLN A 240 -18.31 -51.17 67.76
CA GLN A 240 -17.05 -50.42 67.71
C GLN A 240 -16.45 -50.44 66.30
N ILE A 241 -16.42 -51.61 65.64
CA ILE A 241 -15.90 -51.76 64.28
C ILE A 241 -16.79 -51.02 63.28
N ASP A 242 -18.11 -51.13 63.40
CA ASP A 242 -19.07 -50.43 62.54
C ASP A 242 -18.90 -48.91 62.64
N SER A 243 -18.66 -48.38 63.84
CA SER A 243 -18.34 -46.97 64.04
C SER A 243 -17.06 -46.55 63.30
N GLN A 244 -16.00 -47.37 63.34
CA GLN A 244 -14.75 -47.11 62.60
C GLN A 244 -14.95 -47.20 61.07
N ILE A 245 -15.71 -48.19 60.60
CA ILE A 245 -16.05 -48.34 59.18
C ILE A 245 -16.80 -47.10 58.69
N ASN A 246 -17.84 -46.66 59.41
CA ASN A 246 -18.63 -45.49 59.04
C ASN A 246 -17.79 -44.20 58.95
N GLN A 247 -16.80 -44.03 59.84
CA GLN A 247 -15.87 -42.89 59.80
C GLN A 247 -14.95 -42.93 58.57
N LEU A 248 -14.43 -44.11 58.23
CA LEU A 248 -13.60 -44.30 57.04
C LEU A 248 -14.42 -44.13 55.75
N GLU A 249 -15.64 -44.65 55.70
CA GLU A 249 -16.56 -44.49 54.57
C GLU A 249 -16.92 -43.03 54.35
N SER A 250 -17.16 -42.27 55.42
CA SER A 250 -17.38 -40.82 55.35
C SER A 250 -16.16 -40.10 54.77
N SER A 251 -14.95 -40.50 55.16
CA SER A 251 -13.70 -39.96 54.61
C SER A 251 -13.54 -40.28 53.12
N VAL A 252 -13.80 -41.53 52.72
CA VAL A 252 -13.80 -41.96 51.31
C VAL A 252 -14.80 -41.15 50.49
N ALA A 253 -16.01 -40.94 51.00
CA ALA A 253 -17.02 -40.12 50.34
C ALA A 253 -16.52 -38.67 50.13
N GLY A 254 -15.87 -38.09 51.15
CA GLY A 254 -15.23 -36.77 51.05
C GLY A 254 -14.15 -36.71 49.95
N TYR A 255 -13.24 -37.69 49.92
CA TYR A 255 -12.22 -37.75 48.87
C TYR A 255 -12.80 -37.98 47.47
N ARG A 256 -13.88 -38.77 47.32
CA ARG A 256 -14.55 -38.96 46.03
C ARG A 256 -15.17 -37.67 45.50
N ILE A 257 -15.72 -36.83 46.38
CA ILE A 257 -16.23 -35.51 46.01
C ILE A 257 -15.06 -34.62 45.52
N GLN A 258 -13.93 -34.62 46.24
CA GLN A 258 -12.75 -33.86 45.83
C GLN A 258 -12.19 -34.34 44.49
N HIS A 259 -12.13 -35.66 44.28
CA HIS A 259 -11.68 -36.28 43.02
C HIS A 259 -12.53 -35.85 41.82
N ALA A 260 -13.85 -35.79 41.99
CA ALA A 260 -14.77 -35.32 40.95
C ALA A 260 -14.55 -33.84 40.59
N GLY A 261 -14.06 -33.03 41.52
CA GLY A 261 -13.77 -31.60 41.31
C GLY A 261 -12.36 -31.31 40.78
N SER A 262 -11.37 -32.17 41.04
CA SER A 262 -9.96 -31.90 40.71
C SER A 262 -9.54 -32.29 39.28
N GLY A 263 -10.44 -32.82 38.47
CA GLY A 263 -10.14 -33.39 37.14
C GLY A 263 -10.31 -32.48 35.93
N VAL A 264 -10.63 -31.21 36.12
CA VAL A 264 -10.96 -30.32 35.00
C VAL A 264 -9.68 -29.93 34.26
N GLN A 265 -9.49 -30.50 33.07
CA GLN A 265 -8.40 -30.11 32.18
C GLN A 265 -8.79 -28.87 31.38
N GLN A 266 -7.89 -27.89 31.34
CA GLN A 266 -8.02 -26.72 30.50
C GLN A 266 -7.60 -27.06 29.07
N SER A 267 -8.30 -26.44 28.10
CA SER A 267 -7.95 -26.56 26.69
C SER A 267 -6.76 -25.68 26.34
N TYR A 268 -5.92 -26.17 25.43
CA TYR A 268 -4.84 -25.38 24.85
C TYR A 268 -5.41 -24.28 23.95
N SER A 269 -4.71 -23.14 23.92
CA SER A 269 -5.01 -22.05 23.01
C SER A 269 -4.65 -22.44 21.58
N SER A 270 -5.63 -22.30 20.67
CA SER A 270 -5.49 -22.51 19.22
C SER A 270 -5.56 -21.19 18.43
N THR A 271 -5.40 -20.04 19.10
CA THR A 271 -5.62 -18.72 18.48
C THR A 271 -4.43 -18.18 17.71
N LEU A 272 -3.27 -18.85 17.74
CA LEU A 272 -2.05 -18.33 17.11
C LEU A 272 -2.22 -18.15 15.60
N GLU A 273 -2.74 -19.16 14.91
CA GLU A 273 -2.90 -19.12 13.46
C GLU A 273 -3.79 -17.95 13.00
N SER A 274 -4.93 -17.76 13.67
CA SER A 274 -5.85 -16.65 13.35
C SER A 274 -5.26 -15.28 13.68
N GLN A 275 -4.49 -15.16 14.77
CA GLN A 275 -3.79 -13.93 15.12
C GLN A 275 -2.69 -13.58 14.10
N LEU A 276 -1.90 -14.57 13.67
CA LEU A 276 -0.86 -14.37 12.65
C LEU A 276 -1.47 -14.00 11.29
N ALA A 277 -2.57 -14.66 10.90
CA ALA A 277 -3.29 -14.33 9.67
C ALA A 277 -3.84 -12.90 9.70
N SER A 278 -4.44 -12.50 10.83
CA SER A 278 -4.93 -11.13 11.04
C SER A 278 -3.81 -10.10 10.98
N LEU A 279 -2.68 -10.37 11.66
CA LEU A 279 -1.51 -9.50 11.63
C LEU A 279 -0.99 -9.31 10.20
N LYS A 280 -0.82 -10.41 9.45
CA LYS A 280 -0.39 -10.38 8.04
C LYS A 280 -1.33 -9.53 7.19
N ALA A 281 -2.65 -9.74 7.31
CA ALA A 281 -3.64 -9.00 6.55
C ALA A 281 -3.60 -7.49 6.87
N GLN A 282 -3.47 -7.12 8.15
CA GLN A 282 -3.35 -5.72 8.58
C GLN A 282 -2.07 -5.07 8.03
N SER A 283 -0.94 -5.75 8.12
CA SER A 283 0.33 -5.25 7.58
C SER A 283 0.29 -5.05 6.07
N ILE A 284 -0.28 -6.00 5.31
CA ILE A 284 -0.46 -5.86 3.86
C ILE A 284 -1.39 -4.69 3.53
N THR A 285 -2.53 -4.58 4.23
CA THR A 285 -3.49 -3.48 4.01
C THR A 285 -2.83 -2.11 4.20
N LYS A 286 -1.98 -1.96 5.23
CA LYS A 286 -1.23 -0.72 5.47
C LYS A 286 -0.27 -0.41 4.32
N VAL A 287 0.46 -1.41 3.83
CA VAL A 287 1.38 -1.24 2.68
C VAL A 287 0.61 -0.87 1.41
N GLU A 288 -0.56 -1.47 1.17
CA GLU A 288 -1.41 -1.15 0.01
C GLU A 288 -2.00 0.27 0.07
N GLN A 289 -2.32 0.77 1.27
CA GLN A 289 -2.73 2.15 1.47
C GLN A 289 -1.60 3.13 1.13
N GLU A 290 -0.37 2.84 1.57
CA GLU A 290 0.81 3.67 1.24
C GLU A 290 1.13 3.64 -0.27
N LEU A 291 1.03 2.47 -0.92
CA LEU A 291 1.17 2.35 -2.38
C LEU A 291 0.09 3.14 -3.14
N SER A 292 -1.15 3.12 -2.64
CA SER A 292 -2.25 3.88 -3.23
C SER A 292 -2.05 5.40 -3.05
N ALA A 293 -1.44 5.83 -1.94
CA ALA A 293 -1.13 7.24 -1.71
C ALA A 293 -0.01 7.75 -2.64
N LEU A 294 0.92 6.89 -3.06
CA LEU A 294 1.99 7.25 -4.01
C LEU A 294 1.55 7.31 -5.48
N SER A 295 0.37 6.77 -5.79
CA SER A 295 -0.17 6.72 -7.16
C SER A 295 -1.21 7.81 -7.46
N ASN A 296 -1.63 8.56 -6.45
CA ASN A 296 -2.51 9.73 -6.56
C ASN A 296 -1.72 11.03 -6.47
#